data_AF-A0A533TFL3-F1
#
_entry.id   AF-A0A533TFL3-F1
#
_cell.length_a   1.000
_cell.length_b   1.000
_cell.length_c   1.000
_cell.angle_alpha   90.00
_cell.angle_beta   90.00
_cell.angle_gamma   90.00
#
_symmetry.space_group_name_H-M   'P 1'
#
loop_
_entity.id
_entity.type
_entity.pdbx_description
1 polymer ?
#
loop_
_entity_poly.entity_id
_entity_poly.type
_entity_poly.pdbx_seq_one_letter_code
_entity_poly.pdbx_strand_id
1 'polypeptide(L)'
;MKKTLRTLFFSVIALMVMTFSACDNAADESKNSLLSTGAKIGSAAVDGSITEISKAIKLDSTSAKVYAGRGAVKYATGDNKGAITDLTKAIELNPKSATAYSARATAKFTEGDIAGAVADVISAGKIMVFSSFSKESEN
;
A
#
# COMPACT_ATOMS: atom_id res chain seq x y z
N MET A 1 9.99 -17.85 64.47
CA MET A 1 8.70 -17.36 63.92
C MET A 1 8.81 -16.33 62.79
N LYS A 2 9.86 -15.49 62.70
CA LYS A 2 9.98 -14.47 61.63
C LYS A 2 10.26 -15.02 60.22
N LYS A 3 10.91 -16.18 60.09
CA LYS A 3 11.24 -16.79 58.78
C LYS A 3 10.00 -17.34 58.07
N THR A 4 9.10 -18.01 58.79
CA THR A 4 7.87 -18.59 58.24
C THR A 4 6.86 -17.53 57.80
N LEU A 5 6.77 -16.41 58.53
CA LEU A 5 5.90 -15.29 58.17
C LEU A 5 6.33 -14.62 56.85
N ARG A 6 7.64 -14.52 56.61
CA ARG A 6 8.19 -13.95 55.38
C ARG A 6 7.91 -14.84 54.16
N THR A 7 8.09 -16.16 54.29
CA THR A 7 7.78 -17.09 53.19
C THR A 7 6.29 -17.11 52.87
N LEU A 8 5.42 -17.05 53.88
CA LEU A 8 3.98 -16.99 53.68
C LEU A 8 3.56 -15.70 52.96
N PHE A 9 4.15 -14.56 53.34
CA PHE A 9 3.86 -13.27 52.73
C PHE A 9 4.27 -13.21 51.25
N PHE A 10 5.46 -13.73 50.91
CA PHE A 10 5.89 -13.84 49.51
C PHE A 10 5.02 -14.81 48.69
N SER A 11 4.57 -15.91 49.29
CA SER A 11 3.68 -16.88 48.62
C SER A 11 2.30 -16.29 48.31
N VAL A 12 1.74 -15.49 49.21
CA VAL A 12 0.42 -14.85 49.01
C VAL A 12 0.50 -13.76 47.94
N ILE A 13 1.59 -12.97 47.94
CA ILE A 13 1.81 -11.95 46.90
C ILE A 13 2.02 -12.61 45.53
N ALA A 14 2.79 -13.69 45.44
CA ALA A 14 3.00 -14.41 44.18
C ALA A 14 1.67 -14.96 43.61
N LEU A 15 0.80 -15.49 44.49
CA LEU A 15 -0.51 -15.98 44.08
C LEU A 15 -1.44 -14.83 43.62
N MET A 16 -1.37 -13.67 44.29
CA MET A 16 -2.16 -12.47 43.94
C MET A 16 -1.72 -11.85 42.60
N VAL A 17 -0.41 -11.84 42.31
CA VAL A 17 0.14 -11.35 41.03
C VAL A 17 -0.27 -12.26 39.86
N MET A 18 -0.30 -13.58 40.06
CA MET A 18 -0.73 -14.51 39.00
C MET A 18 -2.22 -14.38 38.66
N THR A 19 -3.07 -14.02 39.63
CA THR A 19 -4.50 -13.77 39.36
C THR A 19 -4.79 -12.43 38.71
N PHE A 20 -3.88 -11.45 38.80
CA PHE A 20 -4.04 -10.16 38.14
C PHE A 20 -3.78 -10.27 36.62
N SER A 21 -2.84 -11.12 36.22
CA SER A 21 -2.44 -11.30 34.82
C SER A 21 -3.51 -11.95 33.92
N ALA A 22 -4.60 -12.48 34.48
CA ALA A 22 -5.70 -13.10 33.74
C ALA A 22 -6.87 -12.15 33.43
N CYS A 23 -6.87 -10.92 33.98
CA CYS A 23 -8.01 -9.99 33.83
C CYS A 23 -7.90 -9.04 32.62
N ASP A 24 -6.70 -8.83 32.08
CA ASP A 24 -6.49 -7.77 31.07
C ASP A 24 -6.51 -8.25 29.59
N ASN A 25 -6.62 -9.55 29.31
CA ASN A 25 -6.41 -10.07 27.94
C ASN A 25 -7.70 -10.36 27.12
N ALA A 26 -8.90 -10.14 27.66
CA ALA A 26 -10.15 -10.47 26.94
C ALA A 26 -10.65 -9.37 25.99
N ALA A 27 -10.18 -8.12 26.14
CA ALA A 27 -10.68 -6.97 25.37
C ALA A 27 -9.90 -6.69 24.07
N ASP A 28 -8.68 -7.21 23.91
CA ASP A 28 -7.79 -6.90 22.78
C ASP A 28 -7.87 -7.93 21.62
N GLU A 29 -8.16 -9.21 21.92
CA GLU A 29 -8.28 -10.23 20.87
C GLU A 29 -9.49 -9.99 19.94
N SER A 30 -10.60 -9.46 20.48
CA SER A 30 -11.82 -9.19 19.69
C SER A 30 -11.64 -8.01 18.73
N LYS A 31 -10.90 -6.96 19.13
CA LYS A 31 -10.55 -5.83 18.25
C LYS A 31 -9.58 -6.24 17.16
N ASN A 32 -8.56 -7.05 17.48
CA ASN A 32 -7.61 -7.55 16.48
C ASN A 32 -8.24 -8.57 15.52
N SER A 33 -9.20 -9.38 15.96
CA SER A 33 -9.89 -10.34 15.09
C SER A 33 -10.73 -9.64 14.00
N LEU A 34 -11.46 -8.58 14.35
CA LEU A 34 -12.24 -7.81 13.37
C LEU A 34 -11.35 -6.92 12.47
N LEU A 35 -10.32 -6.26 13.02
CA LEU A 35 -9.36 -5.49 12.21
C LEU A 35 -8.55 -6.39 11.28
N SER A 36 -8.09 -7.55 11.74
CA SER A 36 -7.34 -8.51 10.91
C SER A 36 -8.24 -9.18 9.88
N THR A 37 -9.50 -9.46 10.18
CA THR A 37 -10.46 -10.00 9.21
C THR A 37 -10.81 -8.95 8.15
N GLY A 38 -11.06 -7.70 8.53
CA GLY A 38 -11.29 -6.60 7.58
C GLY A 38 -10.07 -6.32 6.71
N ALA A 39 -8.87 -6.28 7.30
CA ALA A 39 -7.61 -6.15 6.57
C ALA A 39 -7.35 -7.35 5.64
N LYS A 40 -7.67 -8.57 6.08
CA LYS A 40 -7.52 -9.81 5.29
C LYS A 40 -8.52 -9.93 4.14
N ILE A 41 -9.75 -9.47 4.32
CA ILE A 41 -10.73 -9.41 3.23
C ILE A 41 -10.37 -8.31 2.23
N GLY A 42 -9.91 -7.16 2.72
CA GLY A 42 -9.34 -6.10 1.88
C GLY A 42 -8.13 -6.59 1.08
N SER A 43 -7.19 -7.30 1.73
CA SER A 43 -6.02 -7.86 1.07
C SER A 43 -6.39 -8.95 0.07
N ALA A 44 -7.33 -9.84 0.39
CA ALA A 44 -7.79 -10.88 -0.54
C ALA A 44 -8.47 -10.29 -1.78
N ALA A 45 -9.25 -9.22 -1.63
CA ALA A 45 -9.87 -8.52 -2.75
C ALA A 45 -8.83 -7.79 -3.62
N VAL A 46 -7.80 -7.22 -2.99
CA VAL A 46 -6.64 -6.61 -3.67
C VAL A 46 -5.85 -7.66 -4.45
N ASP A 47 -5.50 -8.78 -3.80
CA ASP A 47 -4.71 -9.86 -4.40
C ASP A 47 -5.47 -10.49 -5.58
N GLY A 48 -6.78 -10.66 -5.42
CA GLY A 48 -7.69 -11.03 -6.50
C GLY A 48 -7.67 -10.04 -7.66
N SER A 49 -7.74 -8.74 -7.36
CA SER A 49 -7.69 -7.67 -8.37
C SER A 49 -6.38 -7.66 -9.15
N ILE A 50 -5.23 -7.76 -8.46
CA ILE A 50 -3.91 -7.84 -9.11
C ILE A 50 -3.81 -9.09 -9.98
N THR A 51 -4.36 -10.22 -9.52
CA THR A 51 -4.36 -11.48 -10.26
C THR A 51 -5.18 -11.39 -11.55
N GLU A 52 -6.40 -10.87 -11.48
CA GLU A 52 -7.26 -10.70 -12.66
C GLU A 52 -6.67 -9.70 -13.66
N ILE A 53 -6.13 -8.56 -13.18
CA ILE A 53 -5.44 -7.61 -14.04
C ILE A 53 -4.20 -8.26 -14.69
N SER A 54 -3.48 -9.11 -13.97
CA SER A 54 -2.32 -9.83 -14.53
C SER A 54 -2.71 -10.85 -15.59
N LYS A 55 -3.88 -11.50 -15.48
CA LYS A 55 -4.44 -12.32 -16.56
C LYS A 55 -4.82 -11.47 -17.76
N ALA A 56 -5.45 -10.32 -17.55
CA ALA A 56 -5.77 -9.39 -18.63
C ALA A 56 -4.52 -8.93 -19.40
N ILE A 57 -3.40 -8.66 -18.70
CA ILE A 57 -2.11 -8.33 -19.31
C ILE A 57 -1.55 -9.48 -20.14
N LYS A 58 -1.75 -10.74 -19.74
CA LYS A 58 -1.34 -11.90 -20.55
C LYS A 58 -2.15 -12.04 -21.83
N LEU A 59 -3.40 -11.59 -21.82
CA LEU A 59 -4.29 -11.61 -22.99
C LEU A 59 -4.02 -10.43 -23.93
N ASP A 60 -3.77 -9.25 -23.38
CA ASP A 60 -3.35 -8.05 -24.12
C ASP A 60 -2.26 -7.29 -23.36
N SER A 61 -1.03 -7.50 -23.81
CA SER A 61 0.16 -6.88 -23.21
C SER A 61 0.44 -5.45 -23.71
N THR A 62 -0.41 -4.91 -24.60
CA THR A 62 -0.18 -3.60 -25.24
C THR A 62 -0.97 -2.47 -24.60
N SER A 63 -1.90 -2.78 -23.69
CA SER A 63 -2.76 -1.77 -23.07
C SER A 63 -2.07 -1.03 -21.92
N ALA A 64 -1.59 0.19 -22.22
CA ALA A 64 -1.01 1.10 -21.22
C ALA A 64 -1.93 1.33 -20.00
N LYS A 65 -3.25 1.37 -20.22
CA LYS A 65 -4.24 1.57 -19.15
C LYS A 65 -4.27 0.42 -18.15
N VAL A 66 -4.09 -0.82 -18.62
CA VAL A 66 -4.13 -2.01 -17.77
C VAL A 66 -2.91 -2.04 -16.84
N TYR A 67 -1.72 -1.74 -17.36
CA TYR A 67 -0.52 -1.59 -16.52
C TYR A 67 -0.64 -0.43 -15.53
N ALA A 68 -1.16 0.72 -15.96
CA ALA A 68 -1.38 1.85 -15.06
C ALA A 68 -2.37 1.51 -13.94
N GLY A 69 -3.44 0.77 -14.26
CA GLY A 69 -4.41 0.27 -13.29
C GLY A 69 -3.78 -0.69 -12.27
N ARG A 70 -2.97 -1.65 -12.72
CA ARG A 70 -2.26 -2.56 -11.80
C ARG A 70 -1.29 -1.81 -10.89
N GLY A 71 -0.56 -0.85 -11.46
CA GLY A 71 0.36 -0.01 -10.70
C GLY A 71 -0.33 0.83 -9.64
N ALA A 72 -1.51 1.38 -9.94
CA ALA A 72 -2.30 2.14 -8.97
C ALA A 72 -2.78 1.26 -7.81
N VAL A 73 -3.24 0.03 -8.09
CA VAL A 73 -3.64 -0.93 -7.04
C VAL A 73 -2.46 -1.29 -6.15
N LYS A 74 -1.30 -1.59 -6.74
CA LYS A 74 -0.07 -1.89 -5.99
C LYS A 74 0.39 -0.74 -5.12
N TYR A 75 0.33 0.49 -5.63
CA TYR A 75 0.63 1.69 -4.84
C TYR A 75 -0.33 1.82 -3.65
N ALA A 76 -1.63 1.66 -3.89
CA ALA A 76 -2.65 1.74 -2.83
C ALA A 76 -2.44 0.68 -1.73
N THR A 77 -1.72 -0.41 -2.03
CA THR A 77 -1.46 -1.50 -1.10
C THR A 77 -0.02 -1.52 -0.58
N GLY A 78 0.74 -0.44 -0.83
CA GLY A 78 2.09 -0.24 -0.31
C GLY A 78 3.21 -0.90 -1.11
N ASP A 79 2.90 -1.61 -2.21
CA ASP A 79 3.90 -2.12 -3.15
C ASP A 79 4.32 -1.01 -4.13
N ASN A 80 5.02 0.00 -3.61
CA ASN A 80 5.43 1.14 -4.42
C ASN A 80 6.42 0.75 -5.52
N LYS A 81 7.34 -0.21 -5.25
CA LYS A 81 8.32 -0.69 -6.24
C LYS A 81 7.62 -1.41 -7.40
N GLY A 82 6.66 -2.28 -7.09
CA GLY A 82 5.83 -2.92 -8.10
C GLY A 82 4.95 -1.92 -8.84
N ALA A 83 4.46 -0.88 -8.18
CA ALA A 83 3.74 0.21 -8.82
C ALA A 83 4.63 0.97 -9.82
N ILE A 84 5.85 1.34 -9.44
CA ILE A 84 6.82 2.01 -10.32
C ILE A 84 7.12 1.16 -11.56
N THR A 85 7.27 -0.16 -11.37
CA THR A 85 7.52 -1.10 -12.48
C THR A 85 6.35 -1.09 -13.48
N ASP A 86 5.13 -1.26 -12.98
CA ASP A 86 3.94 -1.29 -13.84
C ASP A 86 3.67 0.07 -14.52
N LEU A 87 3.85 1.16 -13.78
CA LEU A 87 3.68 2.51 -14.33
C LEU A 87 4.76 2.86 -15.36
N THR A 88 5.97 2.34 -15.20
CA THR A 88 7.02 2.44 -16.22
C THR A 88 6.60 1.73 -17.49
N LYS A 89 6.04 0.52 -17.38
CA LYS A 89 5.52 -0.18 -18.56
C LYS A 89 4.36 0.57 -19.23
N ALA A 90 3.48 1.18 -18.44
CA ALA A 90 2.41 2.01 -18.96
C ALA A 90 2.94 3.23 -19.74
N ILE A 91 4.02 3.85 -19.28
CA ILE A 91 4.69 4.98 -19.94
C ILE A 91 5.40 4.53 -21.23
N GLU A 92 6.04 3.36 -21.24
CA GLU A 92 6.63 2.79 -22.47
C GLU A 92 5.57 2.58 -23.55
N LEU A 93 4.39 2.10 -23.17
CA LEU A 93 3.27 1.85 -24.09
C LEU A 93 2.55 3.13 -24.51
N ASN A 94 2.47 4.13 -23.63
CA ASN A 94 1.91 5.44 -23.95
C ASN A 94 2.74 6.58 -23.33
N PRO A 95 3.76 7.07 -24.07
CA PRO A 95 4.63 8.15 -23.59
C PRO A 95 3.94 9.50 -23.41
N LYS A 96 2.69 9.66 -23.89
CA LYS A 96 1.89 10.88 -23.74
C LYS A 96 0.88 10.77 -22.58
N SER A 97 1.00 9.77 -21.73
CA SER A 97 0.10 9.61 -20.57
C SER A 97 0.58 10.44 -19.38
N ALA A 98 0.11 11.69 -19.29
CA ALA A 98 0.40 12.54 -18.13
C ALA A 98 -0.02 11.89 -16.80
N THR A 99 -1.14 11.16 -16.79
CA THR A 99 -1.61 10.40 -15.63
C THR A 99 -0.61 9.33 -15.17
N ALA A 100 0.01 8.59 -16.10
CA ALA A 100 0.97 7.55 -15.75
C ALA A 100 2.26 8.15 -15.15
N TYR A 101 2.73 9.28 -15.68
CA TYR A 101 3.83 10.04 -15.10
C TYR A 101 3.49 10.54 -13.69
N SER A 102 2.32 11.16 -13.49
CA SER A 102 1.91 11.64 -12.16
C SER A 102 1.80 10.50 -11.13
N ALA A 103 1.20 9.37 -11.51
CA ALA A 103 1.11 8.21 -10.62
C ALA A 103 2.49 7.64 -10.27
N ARG A 104 3.42 7.59 -11.23
CA ARG A 104 4.80 7.11 -10.98
C ARG A 104 5.58 8.08 -10.11
N ALA A 105 5.35 9.39 -10.27
CA ALA A 105 5.93 10.41 -9.41
C ALA A 105 5.53 10.20 -7.95
N THR A 106 4.24 9.95 -7.69
CA THR A 106 3.74 9.66 -6.34
C THR A 106 4.41 8.43 -5.76
N ALA A 107 4.48 7.32 -6.52
CA ALA A 107 5.11 6.09 -6.04
C ALA A 107 6.61 6.27 -5.75
N LYS A 108 7.34 6.96 -6.63
CA LYS A 108 8.76 7.30 -6.43
C LYS A 108 8.99 8.20 -5.23
N PHE A 109 8.13 9.19 -5.03
CA PHE A 109 8.21 10.08 -3.87
C PHE A 109 8.07 9.29 -2.56
N THR A 110 7.11 8.38 -2.49
CA THR A 110 6.91 7.51 -1.32
C THR A 110 8.11 6.57 -1.07
N GLU A 111 8.78 6.11 -2.13
CA GLU A 111 10.03 5.33 -2.04
C GLU A 111 11.27 6.18 -1.71
N GLY A 112 11.15 7.51 -1.64
CA GLY A 112 12.25 8.43 -1.38
C GLY A 112 13.06 8.82 -2.63
N ASP A 113 12.67 8.38 -3.83
CA ASP A 113 13.25 8.86 -5.09
C ASP A 113 12.65 10.22 -5.48
N ILE A 114 13.05 11.25 -4.73
CA ILE A 114 12.56 12.63 -4.91
C ILE A 114 12.96 13.18 -6.29
N ALA A 115 14.19 12.91 -6.72
CA ALA A 115 14.68 13.38 -8.02
C ALA A 115 13.88 12.77 -9.18
N GLY A 116 13.64 11.45 -9.14
CA GLY A 116 12.82 10.77 -10.13
C GLY A 116 11.36 11.20 -10.11
N ALA A 117 10.81 11.52 -8.92
CA ALA A 117 9.46 12.07 -8.81
C ALA A 117 9.32 13.45 -9.47
N VAL A 118 10.28 14.36 -9.21
CA VAL A 118 10.31 15.70 -9.83
C VAL A 118 10.41 15.58 -11.35
N ALA A 119 11.26 14.68 -11.86
CA ALA A 119 11.40 14.45 -13.30
C ALA A 119 10.08 13.99 -13.94
N ASP A 120 9.33 13.12 -13.27
CA ASP A 120 8.03 12.64 -13.74
C ASP A 120 6.96 13.74 -13.69
N VAL A 121 6.93 14.58 -12.65
CA VAL A 121 6.02 15.74 -12.58
C VAL A 121 6.28 16.73 -13.71
N ILE A 122 7.54 17.03 -14.02
CA ILE A 122 7.91 17.90 -15.13
C ILE A 122 7.44 17.32 -16.46
N SER A 123 7.60 16.01 -16.64
CA SER A 123 7.16 15.31 -17.86
C SER A 123 5.64 15.37 -18.02
N ALA A 124 4.89 15.14 -16.94
CA ALA A 124 3.43 15.27 -16.93
C ALA A 124 2.98 16.70 -17.29
N GLY A 125 3.62 17.71 -16.69
CA GLY A 125 3.34 19.12 -16.98
C GLY A 125 3.59 19.46 -18.46
N LYS A 126 4.71 19.04 -19.03
CA LYS A 126 5.03 19.24 -20.45
C LYS A 126 3.96 18.63 -21.36
N ILE A 127 3.51 17.42 -21.06
CA ILE A 127 2.47 16.73 -21.83
C ILE A 127 1.14 17.49 -21.76
N MET A 128 0.72 17.91 -20.57
CA MET A 128 -0.53 18.65 -20.40
C MET A 128 -0.50 19.99 -21.14
N VAL A 129 0.58 20.75 -20.97
CA VAL A 129 0.78 22.04 -21.64
C VAL A 129 0.80 21.88 -23.16
N PHE A 130 1.51 20.88 -23.68
CA PHE A 130 1.52 20.60 -25.11
C PHE A 130 0.10 20.25 -25.63
N SER A 131 -0.65 19.45 -24.87
CA SER A 131 -2.00 19.05 -25.25
C SER A 131 -3.02 20.18 -25.25
N SER A 132 -2.82 21.23 -24.45
CA SER A 132 -3.67 22.43 -24.48
C SER A 132 -3.41 23.27 -25.73
N PHE A 133 -2.14 23.42 -26.15
CA PHE A 133 -1.80 24.18 -27.36
C PHE A 133 -2.25 23.50 -28.66
N SER A 134 -2.20 22.16 -28.73
CA SER A 134 -2.66 21.44 -29.93
C SER A 134 -4.16 21.57 -30.18
N LYS A 135 -4.96 21.79 -29.13
CA LYS A 135 -6.42 21.95 -29.27
C LYS A 135 -6.82 23.33 -29.79
N GLU A 136 -5.99 24.35 -29.57
CA GLU A 136 -6.25 25.71 -30.05
C GLU A 136 -5.91 25.87 -31.53
N SER A 137 -5.00 25.06 -32.09
CA SER A 137 -4.60 25.13 -33.51
C SER A 137 -5.57 24.44 -34.50
N GLU A 138 -6.56 23.70 -34.00
CA GLU A 138 -7.55 22.99 -34.82
C GLU A 138 -8.93 23.68 -34.87
N ASN A 139 -9.06 24.84 -34.22
CA ASN A 139 -10.27 25.68 -34.21
C ASN A 139 -10.04 26.99 -34.96
#